data_AF-A0A1H3CFW6-F1
#
_entry.id   AF-A0A1H3CFW6-F1
#
_cell.length_a   1.000
_cell.length_b   1.000
_cell.length_c   1.000
_cell.angle_alpha   90.00
_cell.angle_beta   90.00
_cell.angle_gamma   90.00
#
_symmetry.space_group_name_H-M   'P 1'
#
loop_
_entity.id
_entity.type
_entity.pdbx_description
1 polymer ?
#
loop_
_entity_poly.entity_id
_entity_poly.type
_entity_poly.pdbx_seq_one_letter_code
_entity_poly.pdbx_strand_id
1 'polypeptide(L)'
;MTPRPTLLALTIALLAGLSGTPVVAAPQAALCEVTLGGARIDGPCRFTPRKGGSFDIRMDDGRRFGGAERLSLDVTGKGRGRLSGSDGRTWGTARRQADGACWAATGLTVCVRDPGDAPAAGSRGGTPPTEAERRTAFGARCHMSGCTWVIQSAARQIGEGSAAIPGRRVEVTARVASAEYPDDYPAHPEAGLDWSAPFTDQYFCSPRRPAFADSDGSWQVLDLPQVFGASEAVSLRYLKACHPGTGDDPYAAAEALDLAPSPDAGRRFLDFAALIAR
;
A
#
# COMPACT_ATOMS: atom_id res chain seq x y z
N MET A 1 -31.22 -53.35 55.39
CA MET A 1 -30.65 -53.49 54.03
C MET A 1 -30.46 -52.09 53.47
N THR A 2 -29.21 -51.65 53.47
CA THR A 2 -28.76 -50.27 53.21
C THR A 2 -28.71 -49.98 51.71
N PRO A 3 -29.09 -48.75 51.27
CA PRO A 3 -29.21 -48.41 49.86
C PRO A 3 -27.84 -48.17 49.21
N ARG A 4 -27.69 -48.62 47.96
CA ARG A 4 -26.54 -48.37 47.09
C ARG A 4 -26.57 -46.91 46.58
N PRO A 5 -25.43 -46.19 46.58
CA PRO A 5 -25.38 -44.84 46.03
C PRO A 5 -25.29 -44.86 44.51
N THR A 6 -26.16 -44.09 43.88
CA THR A 6 -26.22 -43.80 42.44
C THR A 6 -25.04 -42.89 42.06
N LEU A 7 -24.15 -43.38 41.19
CA LEU A 7 -23.08 -42.60 40.57
C LEU A 7 -23.70 -41.60 39.58
N LEU A 8 -23.76 -40.32 39.98
CA LEU A 8 -24.07 -39.21 39.09
C LEU A 8 -22.79 -38.83 38.33
N ALA A 9 -22.71 -39.18 37.05
CA ALA A 9 -21.62 -38.76 36.16
C ALA A 9 -21.78 -37.26 35.84
N LEU A 10 -20.86 -36.44 36.36
CA LEU A 10 -20.79 -35.01 36.11
C LEU A 10 -20.01 -34.78 34.80
N THR A 11 -20.71 -34.57 33.68
CA THR A 11 -20.10 -34.10 32.42
C THR A 11 -19.93 -32.58 32.48
N ILE A 12 -18.71 -32.13 32.80
CA ILE A 12 -18.31 -30.72 32.67
C ILE A 12 -18.00 -30.47 31.19
N ALA A 13 -18.91 -29.81 30.49
CA ALA A 13 -18.66 -29.28 29.15
C ALA A 13 -17.74 -28.06 29.24
N LEU A 14 -16.49 -28.22 28.81
CA LEU A 14 -15.49 -27.16 28.71
C LEU A 14 -15.82 -26.29 27.49
N LEU A 15 -16.60 -25.23 27.69
CA LEU A 15 -16.78 -24.14 26.72
C LEU A 15 -15.50 -23.28 26.72
N ALA A 16 -14.53 -23.64 25.87
CA ALA A 16 -13.39 -22.80 25.56
C ALA A 16 -13.89 -21.57 24.78
N GLY A 17 -14.02 -20.44 25.49
CA GLY A 17 -14.30 -19.15 24.89
C GLY A 17 -13.18 -18.74 23.94
N LEU A 18 -13.46 -18.79 22.64
CA LEU A 18 -12.68 -18.13 21.60
C LEU A 18 -12.75 -16.62 21.82
N SER A 19 -11.86 -16.12 22.66
CA SER A 19 -11.60 -14.70 22.85
C SER A 19 -10.77 -14.23 21.67
N GLY A 20 -11.42 -14.04 20.52
CA GLY A 20 -10.79 -13.39 19.38
C GLY A 20 -10.46 -11.95 19.75
N THR A 21 -9.19 -11.67 20.08
CA THR A 21 -8.70 -10.30 20.14
C THR A 21 -8.92 -9.68 18.76
N PRO A 22 -9.64 -8.55 18.63
CA PRO A 22 -9.76 -7.89 17.34
C PRO A 22 -8.36 -7.53 16.86
N VAL A 23 -7.97 -8.06 15.70
CA VAL A 23 -6.76 -7.65 15.01
C VAL A 23 -6.95 -6.17 14.64
N VAL A 24 -6.36 -5.28 15.43
CA VAL A 24 -6.23 -3.87 15.06
C VAL A 24 -5.21 -3.83 13.94
N ALA A 25 -5.65 -3.43 12.74
CA ALA A 25 -4.76 -3.30 11.59
C ALA A 25 -3.59 -2.37 11.95
N ALA A 26 -2.36 -2.85 11.75
CA ALA A 26 -1.15 -2.09 12.05
C ALA A 26 -1.05 -0.84 11.14
N PRO A 27 -0.50 0.28 11.64
CA PRO A 27 -0.30 1.48 10.84
C PRO A 27 0.67 1.23 9.67
N GLN A 28 0.21 1.48 8.45
CA GLN A 28 0.92 1.32 7.18
C GLN A 28 1.66 2.62 6.81
N ALA A 29 2.76 2.51 6.05
CA ALA A 29 3.42 3.68 5.49
C ALA A 29 2.64 4.20 4.28
N ALA A 30 2.49 5.52 4.17
CA ALA A 30 1.81 6.22 3.08
C ALA A 30 2.49 7.56 2.78
N LEU A 31 2.17 8.16 1.63
CA LEU A 31 2.46 9.55 1.33
C LEU A 31 1.18 10.37 1.49
N CYS A 32 1.21 11.33 2.41
CA CYS A 32 0.09 12.21 2.66
C CYS A 32 0.33 13.58 2.04
N GLU A 33 -0.74 14.15 1.49
CA GLU A 33 -0.82 15.55 1.11
C GLU A 33 -2.07 16.13 1.76
N VAL A 34 -1.89 17.15 2.60
CA VAL A 34 -2.96 17.81 3.32
C VAL A 34 -2.89 19.30 3.07
N THR A 35 -3.96 19.86 2.51
CA THR A 35 -4.13 21.32 2.41
C THR A 35 -5.16 21.75 3.44
N LEU A 36 -4.76 22.58 4.40
CA LEU A 36 -5.61 23.08 5.48
C LEU A 36 -5.53 24.60 5.54
N GLY A 37 -6.66 25.29 5.31
CA GLY A 37 -6.71 26.76 5.38
C GLY A 37 -5.72 27.46 4.44
N GLY A 38 -5.35 26.83 3.32
CA GLY A 38 -4.36 27.34 2.36
C GLY A 38 -2.91 26.93 2.65
N ALA A 39 -2.61 26.38 3.82
CA ALA A 39 -1.30 25.80 4.13
C ALA A 39 -1.23 24.35 3.65
N ARG A 40 -0.13 23.98 3.00
CA ARG A 40 0.14 22.62 2.51
C ARG A 40 1.10 21.89 3.44
N ILE A 41 0.76 20.66 3.78
CA ILE A 41 1.56 19.72 4.57
C ILE A 41 1.65 18.44 3.73
N ASP A 42 2.84 18.10 3.26
CA ASP A 42 3.07 16.88 2.50
C ASP A 42 4.29 16.11 3.02
N GLY A 43 4.28 14.80 2.81
CA GLY A 43 5.36 13.89 3.17
C GLY A 43 4.88 12.52 3.68
N PRO A 44 5.82 11.67 4.15
CA PRO A 44 5.51 10.37 4.70
C PRO A 44 4.58 10.45 5.92
N CYS A 45 3.63 9.54 5.97
CA CYS A 45 2.67 9.43 7.04
C CYS A 45 2.35 7.97 7.39
N ARG A 46 1.93 7.75 8.63
CA ARG A 46 1.27 6.53 9.08
C ARG A 46 -0.20 6.58 8.70
N PHE A 47 -0.63 5.61 7.91
CA PHE A 47 -2.02 5.35 7.57
C PHE A 47 -2.55 4.19 8.40
N THR A 48 -3.66 4.37 9.09
CA THR A 48 -4.32 3.29 9.85
C THR A 48 -5.71 3.04 9.24
N PRO A 49 -5.89 1.94 8.49
CA PRO A 49 -7.18 1.62 7.90
C PRO A 49 -8.20 1.28 8.99
N ARG A 50 -9.45 1.68 8.76
CA ARG A 50 -10.62 1.39 9.59
C ARG A 50 -11.75 0.81 8.73
N LYS A 51 -12.80 0.31 9.39
CA LYS A 51 -13.92 -0.36 8.72
C LYS A 51 -14.60 0.57 7.69
N GLY A 52 -15.01 -0.01 6.56
CA GLY A 52 -15.80 0.68 5.54
C GLY A 52 -15.02 1.69 4.69
N GLY A 53 -13.69 1.56 4.60
CA GLY A 53 -12.83 2.50 3.87
C GLY A 53 -12.54 3.79 4.64
N SER A 54 -12.94 3.85 5.91
CA SER A 54 -12.53 4.88 6.87
C SER A 54 -11.06 4.71 7.20
N PHE A 55 -10.39 5.77 7.65
CA PHE A 55 -8.97 5.68 8.03
C PHE A 55 -8.55 6.80 8.97
N ASP A 56 -7.34 6.66 9.51
CA ASP A 56 -6.61 7.70 10.21
C ASP A 56 -5.24 7.94 9.56
N ILE A 57 -4.74 9.18 9.64
CA ILE A 57 -3.37 9.52 9.25
C ILE A 57 -2.62 10.32 10.32
N ARG A 58 -1.30 10.15 10.37
CA ARG A 58 -0.36 10.95 11.18
C ARG A 58 0.95 11.13 10.42
N MET A 59 1.50 12.35 10.37
CA MET A 59 2.81 12.59 9.74
C MET A 59 3.94 11.90 10.52
N ASP A 60 4.88 11.26 9.82
CA ASP A 60 6.01 10.56 10.46
C ASP A 60 6.98 11.52 11.15
N ASP A 61 7.11 12.75 10.65
CA ASP A 61 7.95 13.80 11.24
C ASP A 61 7.30 14.56 12.41
N GLY A 62 6.10 14.14 12.81
CA GLY A 62 5.38 14.74 13.93
C GLY A 62 4.69 16.08 13.64
N ARG A 63 4.71 16.58 12.39
CA ARG A 63 3.93 17.77 12.01
C ARG A 63 2.42 17.54 12.27
N ARG A 64 1.75 18.59 12.73
CA ARG A 64 0.33 18.58 13.13
C ARG A 64 -0.57 19.25 12.09
N PHE A 65 -1.80 18.79 11.99
CA PHE A 65 -2.85 19.31 11.09
C PHE A 65 -3.64 20.43 11.77
N GLY A 66 -3.06 21.63 11.82
CA GLY A 66 -3.70 22.79 12.45
C GLY A 66 -4.00 22.61 13.94
N GLY A 67 -3.17 21.84 14.64
CA GLY A 67 -3.30 21.50 16.07
C GLY A 67 -3.53 20.01 16.34
N ALA A 68 -4.13 19.28 15.38
CA ALA A 68 -4.38 17.85 15.53
C ALA A 68 -3.13 17.01 15.21
N GLU A 69 -2.83 16.00 16.03
CA GLU A 69 -1.78 15.00 15.75
C GLU A 69 -2.24 13.94 14.74
N ARG A 70 -3.54 13.68 14.69
CA ARG A 70 -4.15 12.68 13.82
C ARG A 70 -5.34 13.30 13.11
N LEU A 71 -5.49 12.97 11.84
CA LEU A 71 -6.65 13.31 11.04
C LEU A 71 -7.38 12.02 10.66
N SER A 72 -8.70 12.02 10.83
CA SER A 72 -9.57 10.85 10.69
C SER A 72 -10.59 11.12 9.61
N LEU A 73 -10.76 10.16 8.70
CA LEU A 73 -11.89 10.09 7.77
C LEU A 73 -12.82 8.95 8.20
N ASP A 74 -14.08 9.28 8.48
CA ASP A 74 -15.16 8.31 8.64
C ASP A 74 -16.00 8.27 7.36
N VAL A 75 -15.98 7.17 6.62
CA VAL A 75 -16.80 7.01 5.42
C VAL A 75 -18.23 6.69 5.83
N THR A 76 -19.17 7.53 5.38
CA THR A 76 -20.59 7.43 5.72
C THR A 76 -21.46 6.95 4.55
N GLY A 77 -20.86 6.76 3.37
CA GLY A 77 -21.53 6.24 2.18
C GLY A 77 -20.68 6.39 0.92
N LYS A 78 -21.17 5.94 -0.24
CA LYS A 78 -20.43 6.03 -1.51
C LYS A 78 -19.97 7.47 -1.78
N GLY A 79 -18.66 7.65 -1.86
CA GLY A 79 -18.00 8.95 -2.09
C GLY A 79 -18.25 10.01 -1.02
N ARG A 80 -18.75 9.65 0.17
CA ARG A 80 -19.12 10.57 1.25
C ARG A 80 -18.53 10.13 2.58
N GLY A 81 -18.02 11.09 3.34
CA GLY A 81 -17.49 10.85 4.68
C GLY A 81 -17.50 12.09 5.55
N ARG A 82 -16.85 12.02 6.70
CA ARG A 82 -16.63 13.11 7.63
C ARG A 82 -15.17 13.18 8.01
N LEU A 83 -14.59 14.37 8.00
CA LEU A 83 -13.21 14.61 8.41
C LEU A 83 -13.17 15.25 9.81
N SER A 84 -12.33 14.71 10.68
CA SER A 84 -12.13 15.19 12.05
C SER A 84 -10.68 15.08 12.50
N GLY A 85 -10.29 15.93 13.44
CA GLY A 85 -8.96 15.94 14.04
C GLY A 85 -8.98 15.34 15.44
N SER A 86 -7.84 14.83 15.90
CA SER A 86 -7.68 14.36 17.29
C SER A 86 -7.83 15.46 18.35
N ASP A 87 -7.83 16.73 17.93
CA ASP A 87 -8.10 17.90 18.77
C ASP A 87 -9.61 18.18 18.94
N GLY A 88 -10.47 17.33 18.37
CA GLY A 88 -11.93 17.48 18.40
C GLY A 88 -12.50 18.38 17.31
N ARG A 89 -11.65 19.00 16.47
CA ARG A 89 -12.12 19.79 15.32
C ARG A 89 -12.80 18.90 14.29
N THR A 90 -13.87 19.41 13.67
CA THR A 90 -14.53 18.75 12.55
C THR A 90 -14.61 19.68 11.35
N TRP A 91 -14.39 19.13 10.15
CA TRP A 91 -14.47 19.87 8.87
C TRP A 91 -15.77 19.58 8.11
N GLY A 92 -16.73 18.91 8.76
CA GLY A 92 -18.03 18.58 8.18
C GLY A 92 -17.94 17.44 7.16
N THR A 93 -18.84 17.48 6.17
CA THR A 93 -18.95 16.45 5.14
C THR A 93 -17.78 16.53 4.16
N ALA A 94 -17.10 15.41 3.98
CA ALA A 94 -16.08 15.21 2.97
C ALA A 94 -16.63 14.46 1.75
N ARG A 95 -16.12 14.79 0.56
CA ARG A 95 -16.41 14.13 -0.70
C ARG A 95 -15.15 13.54 -1.30
N ARG A 96 -15.22 12.29 -1.76
CA ARG A 96 -14.15 11.68 -2.55
C ARG A 96 -14.01 12.43 -3.87
N GLN A 97 -12.79 12.78 -4.24
CA GLN A 97 -12.49 13.52 -5.45
C GLN A 97 -12.35 12.56 -6.65
N ALA A 98 -12.19 13.13 -7.85
CA ALA A 98 -11.90 12.35 -9.07
C ALA A 98 -10.59 11.57 -8.92
N ASP A 99 -9.59 12.18 -8.26
CA ASP A 99 -8.45 11.48 -7.73
C ASP A 99 -8.91 10.65 -6.51
N GLY A 100 -9.06 9.34 -6.71
CA GLY A 100 -9.62 8.42 -5.72
C GLY A 100 -8.86 8.39 -4.38
N ALA A 101 -7.61 8.85 -4.36
CA ALA A 101 -6.80 9.00 -3.15
C ALA A 101 -7.21 10.22 -2.30
N CYS A 102 -7.96 11.17 -2.87
CA CYS A 102 -8.23 12.47 -2.29
C CYS A 102 -9.67 12.62 -1.80
N TRP A 103 -9.80 13.32 -0.67
CA TRP A 103 -11.05 13.72 -0.05
C TRP A 103 -11.02 15.21 0.26
N ALA A 104 -12.11 15.91 -0.06
CA ALA A 104 -12.24 17.35 0.20
C ALA A 104 -13.44 17.63 1.10
N ALA A 105 -13.22 18.50 2.09
CA ALA A 105 -14.22 19.12 2.94
C ALA A 105 -13.97 20.64 2.97
N THR A 106 -14.80 21.39 3.69
CA THR A 106 -14.66 22.85 3.75
C THR A 106 -13.31 23.24 4.37
N GLY A 107 -12.45 23.88 3.58
CA GLY A 107 -11.14 24.36 4.01
C GLY A 107 -10.10 23.26 4.27
N LEU A 108 -10.38 22.02 3.88
CA LEU A 108 -9.49 20.86 4.06
C LEU A 108 -9.53 19.95 2.83
N THR A 109 -8.36 19.60 2.31
CA THR A 109 -8.18 18.49 1.37
C THR A 109 -7.15 17.54 1.95
N VAL A 110 -7.42 16.24 1.90
CA VAL A 110 -6.49 15.18 2.29
C VAL A 110 -6.39 14.18 1.15
N CYS A 111 -5.17 13.90 0.70
CA CYS A 111 -4.85 12.81 -0.20
C CYS A 111 -3.94 11.84 0.53
N VAL A 112 -4.24 10.55 0.44
CA VAL A 112 -3.40 9.49 0.99
C VAL A 112 -3.05 8.54 -0.14
N ARG A 113 -1.76 8.41 -0.41
CA ARG A 113 -1.22 7.63 -1.51
C ARG A 113 -0.31 6.53 -0.98
N ASP A 114 -0.20 5.46 -1.74
CA ASP A 114 0.77 4.43 -1.44
C ASP A 114 2.19 4.98 -1.69
N PRO A 115 3.18 4.64 -0.86
CA PRO A 115 4.58 4.97 -1.14
C PRO A 115 5.00 4.28 -2.45
N GLY A 116 5.38 5.05 -3.47
CA GLY A 116 5.65 4.52 -4.80
C GLY A 116 4.42 4.40 -5.72
N ASP A 117 3.31 5.07 -5.36
CA ASP A 117 2.21 5.30 -6.31
C ASP A 117 2.75 5.94 -7.59
N ALA A 118 2.42 5.32 -8.72
CA ALA A 118 2.58 5.92 -10.02
C ALA A 118 1.87 7.28 -10.05
N PRO A 119 2.36 8.27 -10.83
CA PRO A 119 1.66 9.54 -10.97
C PRO A 119 0.20 9.28 -11.31
N ALA A 120 -0.71 10.00 -10.64
CA ALA A 120 -2.16 9.88 -10.83
C ALA A 120 -2.47 9.84 -12.34
N ALA A 121 -3.53 9.12 -12.73
CA ALA A 121 -4.03 8.99 -14.10
C ALA A 121 -4.43 10.33 -14.79
N GLY A 122 -4.01 11.48 -14.24
CA GLY A 122 -4.20 12.83 -14.74
C GLY A 122 -3.27 13.23 -15.89
N SER A 123 -2.22 12.49 -16.23
CA SER A 123 -1.50 12.70 -17.49
C SER A 123 -2.00 11.70 -18.55
N ARG A 124 -3.19 11.96 -19.10
CA ARG A 124 -3.55 11.37 -20.41
C ARG A 124 -2.48 11.81 -21.40
N GLY A 125 -1.60 10.89 -21.77
CA GLY A 125 -0.39 11.23 -22.50
C GLY A 125 0.36 9.99 -22.95
N GLY A 126 -0.18 9.28 -23.93
CA GLY A 126 0.49 8.14 -24.55
C GLY A 126 -0.43 7.36 -25.47
N THR A 127 0.14 6.68 -26.45
CA THR A 127 -0.60 5.69 -27.25
C THR A 127 -1.14 4.61 -26.31
N PRO A 128 -2.44 4.26 -26.36
CA PRO A 128 -3.01 3.18 -25.56
C PRO A 128 -2.18 1.89 -25.72
N PRO A 129 -1.99 1.09 -24.66
CA PRO A 129 -1.27 -0.17 -24.78
C PRO A 129 -2.00 -1.10 -25.76
N THR A 130 -1.22 -1.77 -26.59
CA THR A 130 -1.69 -2.83 -27.49
C THR A 130 -2.31 -3.97 -26.71
N GLU A 131 -3.09 -4.82 -27.37
CA GLU A 131 -3.69 -5.99 -26.74
C GLU A 131 -2.62 -6.98 -26.21
N ALA A 132 -1.49 -7.10 -26.92
CA ALA A 132 -0.36 -7.91 -26.47
C ALA A 132 0.25 -7.37 -25.17
N GLU A 133 0.45 -6.05 -25.06
CA GLU A 133 0.91 -5.42 -23.82
C GLU A 133 -0.09 -5.59 -22.68
N ARG A 134 -1.40 -5.43 -22.93
CA ARG A 134 -2.44 -5.63 -21.90
C ARG A 134 -2.47 -7.07 -21.38
N ARG A 135 -2.15 -8.07 -22.20
CA ARG A 135 -2.03 -9.47 -21.76
C ARG A 135 -0.86 -9.72 -20.82
N THR A 136 0.12 -8.83 -20.79
CA THR A 136 1.23 -8.87 -19.82
C THR A 136 0.92 -8.11 -18.53
N ALA A 137 -0.23 -7.42 -18.47
CA ALA A 137 -0.60 -6.67 -17.30
C ALA A 137 -0.97 -7.58 -16.13
N PHE A 138 -0.59 -7.18 -14.93
CA PHE A 138 -0.92 -7.88 -13.69
C PHE A 138 -1.66 -6.96 -12.72
N GLY A 139 -2.50 -7.55 -11.88
CA GLY A 139 -3.26 -6.85 -10.85
C GLY A 139 -2.35 -6.52 -9.66
N ALA A 140 -1.70 -5.36 -9.69
CA ALA A 140 -0.81 -4.92 -8.61
C ALA A 140 -1.55 -4.74 -7.29
N ARG A 141 -2.84 -4.40 -7.35
CA ARG A 141 -3.68 -4.17 -6.17
C ARG A 141 -5.14 -4.33 -6.54
N CYS A 142 -5.80 -5.40 -6.10
CA CYS A 142 -7.23 -5.62 -6.31
C CYS A 142 -7.94 -5.79 -4.97
N HIS A 143 -8.22 -4.66 -4.31
CA HIS A 143 -8.89 -4.64 -3.00
C HIS A 143 -9.62 -3.30 -2.76
N MET A 144 -10.62 -3.31 -1.87
CA MET A 144 -11.49 -2.17 -1.55
C MET A 144 -12.26 -1.60 -2.75
N SER A 145 -12.90 -2.48 -3.53
CA SER A 145 -13.77 -2.13 -4.66
C SER A 145 -13.03 -1.49 -5.85
N GLY A 146 -11.73 -1.73 -5.99
CA GLY A 146 -10.97 -1.28 -7.15
C GLY A 146 -9.74 -2.13 -7.42
N CYS A 147 -9.34 -2.16 -8.69
CA CYS A 147 -8.10 -2.77 -9.15
C CYS A 147 -7.18 -1.73 -9.77
N THR A 148 -5.89 -1.83 -9.46
CA THR A 148 -4.80 -1.17 -10.18
C THR A 148 -4.02 -2.21 -10.97
N TRP A 149 -3.99 -2.02 -12.28
CA TRP A 149 -3.29 -2.83 -13.26
C TRP A 149 -1.97 -2.19 -13.63
N VAL A 150 -0.93 -3.01 -13.78
CA VAL A 150 0.41 -2.55 -14.16
C VAL A 150 0.88 -3.31 -15.39
N ILE A 151 1.36 -2.58 -16.40
CA ILE A 151 2.20 -3.13 -17.46
C ILE A 151 3.63 -2.72 -17.14
N GLN A 152 4.54 -3.68 -17.08
CA GLN A 152 5.94 -3.45 -16.71
C GLN A 152 6.87 -4.10 -17.74
N SER A 153 7.90 -3.37 -18.17
CA SER A 153 8.95 -3.93 -19.02
C SER A 153 9.80 -4.95 -18.27
N ALA A 154 10.58 -5.74 -19.01
CA ALA A 154 11.69 -6.48 -18.40
C ALA A 154 12.65 -5.49 -17.69
N ALA A 155 13.20 -5.94 -16.56
CA ALA A 155 14.13 -5.14 -15.77
C ALA A 155 15.49 -5.03 -16.47
N ARG A 156 15.99 -3.80 -16.60
CA ARG A 156 17.33 -3.50 -17.10
C ARG A 156 18.24 -3.17 -15.94
N GLN A 157 19.37 -3.87 -15.82
CA GLN A 157 20.35 -3.54 -14.78
C GLN A 157 21.04 -2.20 -15.10
N ILE A 158 21.14 -1.34 -14.10
CA ILE A 158 21.71 0.02 -14.19
C ILE A 158 22.80 0.28 -13.14
N GLY A 159 23.03 -0.67 -12.24
CA GLY A 159 24.08 -0.57 -11.23
C GLY A 159 24.11 -1.79 -10.32
N GLU A 160 25.02 -1.75 -9.35
CA GLU A 160 25.21 -2.81 -8.36
C GLU A 160 25.28 -2.23 -6.95
N GLY A 161 25.03 -3.09 -5.96
CA GLY A 161 25.22 -2.79 -4.55
C GLY A 161 26.68 -2.76 -4.13
N SER A 162 26.91 -2.84 -2.83
CA SER A 162 28.25 -2.91 -2.26
C SER A 162 28.57 -4.31 -1.75
N ALA A 163 29.82 -4.55 -1.35
CA ALA A 163 30.18 -5.79 -0.65
C ALA A 163 29.42 -5.96 0.69
N ALA A 164 29.03 -4.87 1.34
CA ALA A 164 28.27 -4.92 2.60
C ALA A 164 26.78 -5.21 2.36
N ILE A 165 26.22 -4.59 1.32
CA ILE A 165 24.82 -4.72 0.92
C ILE A 165 24.80 -5.11 -0.56
N PRO A 166 24.94 -6.41 -0.87
CA PRO A 166 24.97 -6.89 -2.25
C PRO A 166 23.59 -6.79 -2.89
N GLY A 167 23.55 -6.63 -4.21
CA GLY A 167 22.32 -6.59 -4.98
C GLY A 167 22.52 -5.93 -6.34
N ARG A 168 21.46 -5.94 -7.16
CA ARG A 168 21.44 -5.28 -8.47
C ARG A 168 20.49 -4.09 -8.42
N ARG A 169 20.94 -2.93 -8.87
CA ARG A 169 20.04 -1.81 -9.15
C ARG A 169 19.49 -1.99 -10.54
N VAL A 170 18.18 -2.08 -10.66
CA VAL A 170 17.48 -2.29 -11.91
C VAL A 170 16.48 -1.17 -12.15
N GLU A 171 16.13 -1.00 -13.42
CA GLU A 171 15.16 -0.04 -13.90
C GLU A 171 14.11 -0.75 -14.76
N VAL A 172 12.86 -0.31 -14.64
CA VAL A 172 11.75 -0.75 -15.48
C VAL A 172 11.00 0.46 -16.03
N THR A 173 10.37 0.29 -17.19
CA THR A 173 9.32 1.20 -17.65
C THR A 173 7.97 0.60 -17.29
N ALA A 174 7.10 1.39 -16.68
CA ALA A 174 5.79 0.97 -16.23
C ALA A 174 4.67 1.88 -16.75
N ARG A 175 3.46 1.32 -16.80
CA ARG A 175 2.20 2.05 -16.98
C ARG A 175 1.18 1.52 -15.99
N VAL A 176 0.31 2.39 -15.50
CA VAL A 176 -0.78 1.99 -14.60
C VAL A 176 -2.14 2.35 -15.16
N ALA A 177 -3.14 1.55 -14.83
CA ALA A 177 -4.54 1.89 -15.00
C ALA A 177 -5.33 1.42 -13.79
N SER A 178 -6.32 2.20 -13.36
CA SER A 178 -7.18 1.83 -12.23
C SER A 178 -8.64 1.85 -12.64
N ALA A 179 -9.42 0.91 -12.10
CA ALA A 179 -10.86 0.86 -12.29
C ALA A 179 -11.56 0.37 -11.01
N GLU A 180 -12.79 0.84 -10.80
CA GLU A 180 -13.65 0.36 -9.71
C GLU A 180 -14.32 -0.96 -10.11
N TYR A 181 -14.29 -1.93 -9.21
CA TYR A 181 -14.96 -3.23 -9.34
C TYR A 181 -15.74 -3.47 -8.04
N PRO A 182 -17.07 -3.23 -8.02
CA PRO A 182 -17.85 -3.32 -6.79
C PRO A 182 -18.06 -4.75 -6.28
N ASP A 183 -17.96 -5.74 -7.18
CA ASP A 183 -18.17 -7.16 -6.89
C ASP A 183 -16.82 -7.92 -6.98
N ASP A 184 -16.64 -8.72 -8.04
CA ASP A 184 -15.44 -9.49 -8.29
C ASP A 184 -14.42 -8.72 -9.15
N TYR A 185 -13.15 -9.04 -8.93
CA TYR A 185 -12.05 -8.49 -9.71
C TYR A 185 -11.78 -9.36 -10.95
N PRO A 186 -11.71 -8.79 -12.16
CA PRO A 186 -11.33 -9.56 -13.33
C PRO A 186 -9.88 -10.01 -13.21
N ALA A 187 -9.53 -11.13 -13.85
CA ALA A 187 -8.15 -11.65 -13.89
C ALA A 187 -7.20 -10.77 -14.73
N HIS A 188 -7.75 -9.95 -15.64
CA HIS A 188 -7.00 -9.10 -16.57
C HIS A 188 -7.71 -7.74 -16.73
N PRO A 189 -6.99 -6.67 -17.12
CA PRO A 189 -7.61 -5.38 -17.35
C PRO A 189 -8.55 -5.44 -18.56
N GLU A 190 -9.73 -4.85 -18.40
CA GLU A 190 -10.69 -4.69 -19.48
C GLU A 190 -10.16 -3.77 -20.59
N ALA A 191 -10.76 -3.87 -21.78
CA ALA A 191 -10.48 -2.94 -22.86
C ALA A 191 -11.00 -1.53 -22.50
N GLY A 192 -10.26 -0.49 -22.92
CA GLY A 192 -10.72 0.89 -22.76
C GLY A 192 -10.39 1.56 -21.42
N LEU A 193 -9.59 0.92 -20.55
CA LEU A 193 -9.04 1.60 -19.37
C LEU A 193 -8.15 2.80 -19.76
N ASP A 194 -8.24 3.87 -18.97
CA ASP A 194 -7.36 5.03 -19.08
C ASP A 194 -5.99 4.69 -18.44
N TRP A 195 -4.99 4.46 -19.29
CA TRP A 195 -3.62 4.18 -18.85
C TRP A 195 -2.80 5.47 -18.67
N SER A 196 -1.91 5.46 -17.68
CA SER A 196 -0.92 6.51 -17.50
C SER A 196 0.05 6.60 -18.68
N ALA A 197 0.70 7.76 -18.80
CA ALA A 197 1.94 7.85 -19.56
C ALA A 197 2.97 6.83 -19.02
N PRO A 198 3.88 6.31 -19.87
CA PRO A 198 5.00 5.52 -19.39
C PRO A 198 5.83 6.31 -18.37
N PHE A 199 6.19 5.67 -17.27
CA PHE A 199 7.10 6.20 -16.27
C PHE A 199 8.17 5.17 -15.93
N THR A 200 9.21 5.63 -15.24
CA THR A 200 10.37 4.82 -14.90
C THR A 200 10.42 4.58 -13.41
N ASP A 201 10.63 3.34 -13.02
CA ASP A 201 10.89 2.96 -11.63
C ASP A 201 12.22 2.27 -11.50
N GLN A 202 12.80 2.38 -10.32
CA GLN A 202 14.03 1.70 -10.00
C GLN A 202 13.86 0.87 -8.73
N TYR A 203 14.44 -0.31 -8.76
CA TYR A 203 14.43 -1.26 -7.68
C TYR A 203 15.86 -1.68 -7.36
N PHE A 204 16.12 -1.97 -6.10
CA PHE A 204 17.36 -2.57 -5.65
C PHE A 204 17.09 -4.00 -5.24
N CYS A 205 17.36 -4.92 -6.17
CA CYS A 205 17.19 -6.35 -6.01
C CYS A 205 18.28 -6.89 -5.07
N SER A 206 18.01 -6.82 -3.77
CA SER A 206 18.95 -7.21 -2.72
C SER A 206 18.30 -8.21 -1.77
N PRO A 207 19.02 -9.27 -1.39
CA PRO A 207 18.55 -10.19 -0.35
C PRO A 207 18.60 -9.57 1.05
N ARG A 208 19.26 -8.41 1.23
CA ARG A 208 19.40 -7.74 2.55
C ARG A 208 18.55 -6.50 2.67
N ARG A 209 18.50 -5.67 1.63
CA ARG A 209 17.75 -4.41 1.61
C ARG A 209 16.95 -4.32 0.30
N PRO A 210 15.93 -5.17 0.10
CA PRO A 210 15.03 -5.03 -1.04
C PRO A 210 14.43 -3.63 -0.99
N ALA A 211 14.58 -2.81 -2.03
CA ALA A 211 14.19 -1.41 -1.97
C ALA A 211 13.69 -0.87 -3.31
N PHE A 212 12.99 0.25 -3.26
CA PHE A 212 12.57 1.01 -4.44
C PHE A 212 12.96 2.47 -4.30
N ALA A 213 13.16 3.13 -5.44
CA ALA A 213 13.41 4.56 -5.50
C ALA A 213 12.09 5.33 -5.46
N ASP A 214 12.06 6.41 -4.70
CA ASP A 214 10.97 7.38 -4.70
C ASP A 214 11.26 8.49 -5.73
N SER A 215 10.22 9.24 -6.08
CA SER A 215 10.24 10.37 -7.01
C SER A 215 11.21 11.49 -6.61
N ASP A 216 11.54 11.63 -5.33
CA ASP A 216 12.51 12.59 -4.80
C ASP A 216 13.98 12.07 -4.86
N GLY A 217 14.20 10.88 -5.40
CA GLY A 217 15.51 10.24 -5.54
C GLY A 217 15.98 9.45 -4.31
N SER A 218 15.22 9.49 -3.22
CA SER A 218 15.49 8.69 -2.04
C SER A 218 15.06 7.22 -2.24
N TRP A 219 15.48 6.37 -1.31
CA TRP A 219 15.24 4.93 -1.38
C TRP A 219 14.55 4.43 -0.14
N GLN A 220 13.51 3.62 -0.31
CA GLN A 220 12.79 3.00 0.79
C GLN A 220 12.95 1.48 0.73
N VAL A 221 13.34 0.89 1.86
CA VAL A 221 13.45 -0.55 2.01
C VAL A 221 12.06 -1.15 2.20
N LEU A 222 11.75 -2.14 1.37
CA LEU A 222 10.55 -2.95 1.44
C LEU A 222 10.60 -3.88 2.65
N ASP A 223 9.46 -4.02 3.30
CA ASP A 223 9.26 -4.98 4.38
C ASP A 223 8.89 -6.35 3.80
N LEU A 224 9.76 -6.94 2.98
CA LEU A 224 9.56 -8.33 2.52
C LEU A 224 10.06 -9.30 3.62
N PRO A 225 9.36 -10.42 3.87
CA PRO A 225 8.23 -10.98 3.11
C PRO A 225 6.84 -10.42 3.54
N GLN A 226 6.80 -9.46 4.46
CA GLN A 226 5.59 -8.84 5.00
C GLN A 226 4.90 -7.91 3.98
N VAL A 227 4.24 -8.51 2.98
CA VAL A 227 3.35 -7.81 2.05
C VAL A 227 2.02 -7.53 2.72
N PHE A 228 1.57 -6.27 2.78
CA PHE A 228 0.26 -5.93 3.34
C PHE A 228 -0.33 -4.67 2.70
N GLY A 229 -1.59 -4.75 2.24
CA GLY A 229 -2.41 -3.59 1.86
C GLY A 229 -1.69 -2.60 0.94
N ALA A 230 -1.34 -1.42 1.46
CA ALA A 230 -0.67 -0.33 0.74
C ALA A 230 0.68 -0.73 0.11
N SER A 231 1.40 -1.72 0.66
CA SER A 231 2.67 -2.17 0.10
C SER A 231 2.51 -3.23 -1.00
N GLU A 232 1.31 -3.76 -1.23
CA GLU A 232 1.06 -4.84 -2.21
C GLU A 232 1.54 -4.46 -3.60
N ALA A 233 1.15 -3.28 -4.09
CA ALA A 233 1.47 -2.85 -5.45
C ALA A 233 2.98 -2.73 -5.67
N VAL A 234 3.67 -2.00 -4.79
CA VAL A 234 5.13 -1.82 -4.91
C VAL A 234 5.88 -3.14 -4.68
N SER A 235 5.39 -4.00 -3.78
CA SER A 235 6.00 -5.31 -3.51
C SER A 235 5.86 -6.24 -4.72
N LEU A 236 4.67 -6.31 -5.34
CA LEU A 236 4.49 -7.14 -6.53
C LEU A 236 5.34 -6.65 -7.70
N ARG A 237 5.40 -5.33 -7.92
CA ARG A 237 6.23 -4.74 -8.97
C ARG A 237 7.72 -5.00 -8.76
N TYR A 238 8.19 -4.90 -7.51
CA TYR A 238 9.53 -5.31 -7.11
C TYR A 238 9.77 -6.80 -7.40
N LEU A 239 8.86 -7.68 -6.99
CA LEU A 239 8.97 -9.13 -7.22
C LEU A 239 9.04 -9.45 -8.72
N LYS A 240 8.19 -8.81 -9.54
CA LYS A 240 8.23 -8.94 -11.01
C LYS A 240 9.54 -8.44 -11.61
N ALA A 241 10.13 -7.37 -11.08
CA ALA A 241 11.40 -6.83 -11.57
C ALA A 241 12.61 -7.69 -11.15
N CYS A 242 12.63 -8.14 -9.90
CA CYS A 242 13.80 -8.74 -9.27
C CYS A 242 13.81 -10.27 -9.31
N HIS A 243 12.63 -10.89 -9.42
CA HIS A 243 12.42 -12.34 -9.39
C HIS A 243 11.49 -12.76 -10.55
N PRO A 244 11.92 -12.55 -11.81
CA PRO A 244 11.11 -12.91 -12.97
C PRO A 244 10.85 -14.43 -12.95
N GLY A 245 9.59 -14.82 -12.82
CA GLY A 245 9.17 -16.21 -12.66
C GLY A 245 8.26 -16.44 -11.45
N THR A 246 8.20 -15.50 -10.52
CA THR A 246 7.16 -15.53 -9.48
C THR A 246 5.79 -15.17 -10.05
N GLY A 247 4.75 -15.79 -9.49
CA GLY A 247 3.35 -15.56 -9.89
C GLY A 247 2.86 -14.12 -9.67
N ASP A 248 1.57 -13.90 -9.91
CA ASP A 248 0.92 -12.58 -9.75
C ASP A 248 0.40 -12.32 -8.33
N ASP A 249 0.47 -13.32 -7.45
CA ASP A 249 0.15 -13.17 -6.04
C ASP A 249 1.42 -12.79 -5.25
N PRO A 250 1.52 -11.56 -4.72
CA PRO A 250 2.71 -11.12 -4.01
C PRO A 250 2.91 -11.85 -2.67
N TYR A 251 1.86 -12.38 -2.05
CA TYR A 251 1.93 -13.14 -0.80
C TYR A 251 2.59 -14.50 -1.06
N ALA A 252 2.04 -15.26 -2.01
CA ALA A 252 2.59 -16.55 -2.40
C ALA A 252 3.99 -16.41 -3.02
N ALA A 253 4.25 -15.34 -3.78
CA ALA A 253 5.57 -15.07 -4.35
C ALA A 253 6.64 -14.79 -3.28
N ALA A 254 6.31 -13.97 -2.26
CA ALA A 254 7.23 -13.69 -1.16
C ALA A 254 7.54 -14.96 -0.34
N GLU A 255 6.52 -15.79 -0.07
CA GLU A 255 6.67 -17.07 0.64
C GLU A 255 7.55 -18.05 -0.16
N ALA A 256 7.30 -18.20 -1.47
CA ALA A 256 8.05 -19.12 -2.33
C ALA A 256 9.54 -18.76 -2.47
N LEU A 257 9.91 -17.50 -2.25
CA LEU A 257 11.30 -17.03 -2.33
C LEU A 257 12.08 -17.16 -1.02
N ASP A 258 11.43 -17.57 0.08
CA ASP A 258 12.03 -17.67 1.42
C ASP A 258 12.81 -16.40 1.82
N LEU A 259 12.21 -15.23 1.56
CA LEU A 259 12.85 -13.94 1.84
C LEU A 259 12.94 -13.71 3.35
N ALA A 260 14.12 -13.38 3.83
CA ALA A 260 14.32 -12.97 5.20
C ALA A 260 13.86 -11.51 5.43
N PRO A 261 13.18 -11.21 6.56
CA PRO A 261 12.89 -9.84 6.94
C PRO A 261 14.14 -8.96 6.96
N SER A 262 14.07 -7.81 6.31
CA SER A 262 15.13 -6.81 6.39
C SER A 262 15.10 -6.13 7.76
N PRO A 263 16.23 -6.00 8.47
CA PRO A 263 16.29 -5.21 9.71
C PRO A 263 16.09 -3.71 9.45
N ASP A 264 16.22 -3.28 8.19
CA ASP A 264 16.01 -1.91 7.74
C ASP A 264 14.61 -1.73 7.10
N ALA A 265 13.68 -2.68 7.25
CA ALA A 265 12.33 -2.60 6.69
C ALA A 265 11.65 -1.26 7.00
N GLY A 266 11.09 -0.61 5.97
CA GLY A 266 10.44 0.69 6.08
C GLY A 266 11.41 1.88 6.27
N ARG A 267 12.70 1.64 6.41
CA ARG A 267 13.70 2.71 6.52
C ARG A 267 13.89 3.40 5.17
N ARG A 268 14.03 4.72 5.22
CA ARG A 268 14.33 5.58 4.07
C ARG A 268 15.80 6.02 4.10
N PHE A 269 16.42 6.05 2.93
CA PHE A 269 17.79 6.48 2.70
C PHE A 269 17.78 7.63 1.71
N LEU A 270 18.63 8.65 1.92
CA LEU A 270 18.62 9.87 1.11
C LEU A 270 18.87 9.61 -0.38
N ASP A 271 19.74 8.63 -0.68
CA ASP A 271 20.09 8.25 -2.04
C ASP A 271 20.55 6.78 -2.07
N PHE A 272 20.90 6.30 -3.28
CA PHE A 272 21.36 4.94 -3.47
C PHE A 272 22.71 4.65 -2.79
N ALA A 273 23.60 5.64 -2.69
CA ALA A 273 24.90 5.46 -2.04
C ALA A 273 24.73 5.22 -0.53
N ALA A 274 23.81 5.95 0.10
CA ALA A 274 23.41 5.75 1.48
C ALA A 274 22.73 4.38 1.70
N LEU A 275 21.88 3.94 0.76
CA LEU A 275 21.22 2.64 0.83
C LEU A 275 22.20 1.47 0.89
N ILE A 276 23.30 1.54 0.12
CA ILE A 276 24.28 0.46 0.01
C ILE A 276 25.48 0.62 0.96
N ALA A 277 25.50 1.68 1.77
CA ALA A 277 26.45 1.85 2.85
C ALA A 277 26.17 0.84 4.00
N ARG A 278 27.15 0.62 4.88
CA ARG A 278 27.00 -0.29 6.03
C ARG A 278 25.89 0.19 6.97
#